data_AF-A0A961VTT0-F1
#
_entry.id   AF-A0A961VTT0-F1
#
_cell.length_a   1.000
_cell.length_b   1.000
_cell.length_c   1.000
_cell.angle_alpha   90.00
_cell.angle_beta   90.00
_cell.angle_gamma   90.00
#
_symmetry.space_group_name_H-M   'P 1'
#
loop_
_entity.id
_entity.type
_entity.pdbx_description
1 polymer ?
#
loop_
_entity_poly.entity_id
_entity_poly.type
_entity_poly.pdbx_seq_one_letter_code
_entity_poly.pdbx_strand_id
1 'polypeptide(L)'
;MMRHVGLPLALAMLALLLVGPSRAAADDAAALDAVLMTLAPPPSGEALARIPDPGRKLLALRSYVRYGPKIVDRWSWTAEQIAAFEGSPGQRALLAEIAAVNENFAAANPGYALYVHGTVRSLDDQIAKWNENESVGAGAEEILAACKAAFGDDGLEPDNIDTGRLADWLRNFQPAQRANLAAPGLTLHGRAGAIDFQVTKDGDIYAGASSQQVETVWRAEGWDRKLKASIEAAGPSFTGPLTNPDEPWHYDYAPSPADDARD
;
A
#
# COMPACT_ATOMS: atom_id res chain seq x y z
N MET A 1 72.88 -42.93 18.25
CA MET A 1 72.63 -41.50 18.58
C MET A 1 71.14 -41.33 18.76
N MET A 2 70.75 -40.83 19.95
CA MET A 2 69.49 -40.17 20.37
C MET A 2 68.14 -40.77 19.92
N ARG A 3 67.29 -41.35 20.79
CA ARG A 3 66.62 -40.89 22.04
C ARG A 3 65.27 -40.16 21.83
N HIS A 4 64.27 -40.71 22.53
CA HIS A 4 63.12 -40.06 23.19
C HIS A 4 61.76 -39.96 22.47
N VAL A 5 60.89 -40.91 22.82
CA VAL A 5 59.56 -40.75 23.46
C VAL A 5 59.13 -39.31 23.76
N GLY A 6 57.88 -38.98 23.44
CA GLY A 6 57.12 -37.93 24.13
C GLY A 6 55.89 -37.44 23.38
N LEU A 7 54.71 -37.89 23.79
CA LEU A 7 53.48 -37.10 23.66
C LEU A 7 53.33 -36.29 24.95
N PRO A 8 53.05 -34.98 24.87
CA PRO A 8 52.11 -34.42 25.83
C PRO A 8 51.03 -33.56 25.16
N LEU A 9 49.83 -33.74 25.70
CA LEU A 9 48.73 -32.79 25.81
C LEU A 9 49.16 -31.31 25.73
N ALA A 10 48.54 -30.54 24.83
CA ALA A 10 48.36 -29.10 24.99
C ALA A 10 46.98 -28.71 24.46
N LEU A 11 46.01 -28.75 25.37
CA LEU A 11 44.77 -27.97 25.32
C LEU A 11 45.15 -26.50 25.54
N ALA A 12 44.81 -25.58 24.63
CA ALA A 12 44.51 -24.18 24.97
C ALA A 12 44.08 -23.36 23.74
N MET A 13 42.81 -22.95 23.77
CA MET A 13 42.30 -21.62 23.36
C MET A 13 42.74 -21.04 22.01
N LEU A 14 41.84 -21.13 21.02
CA LEU A 14 41.44 -19.94 20.27
C LEU A 14 40.02 -20.12 19.69
N ALA A 15 39.03 -20.17 20.58
CA ALA A 15 37.62 -19.99 20.24
C ALA A 15 37.14 -18.73 20.97
N LEU A 16 37.52 -17.56 20.49
CA LEU A 16 36.94 -16.29 20.92
C LEU A 16 36.94 -15.32 19.74
N LEU A 17 35.80 -14.62 19.61
CA LEU A 17 35.46 -13.56 18.65
C LEU A 17 34.74 -13.99 17.36
N LEU A 18 33.55 -14.59 17.52
CA LEU A 18 32.47 -14.45 16.52
C LEU A 18 31.14 -13.97 17.13
N VAL A 19 31.17 -13.42 18.34
CA VAL A 19 30.02 -12.73 18.93
C VAL A 19 30.31 -11.24 18.91
N GLY A 20 29.65 -10.49 18.02
CA GLY A 20 29.65 -9.02 18.05
C GLY A 20 29.85 -8.36 16.68
N PRO A 21 28.88 -8.49 15.77
CA PRO A 21 28.29 -7.26 15.23
C PRO A 21 26.75 -7.27 15.18
N SER A 22 26.10 -8.43 15.35
CA SER A 22 24.65 -8.56 15.17
C SER A 22 23.82 -7.86 16.23
N ARG A 23 24.36 -7.62 17.43
CA ARG A 23 23.62 -7.00 18.53
C ARG A 23 23.59 -5.47 18.42
N ALA A 24 24.74 -4.85 18.12
CA ALA A 24 24.82 -3.40 17.90
C ALA A 24 23.95 -2.96 16.72
N ALA A 25 24.04 -3.64 15.57
CA ALA A 25 23.21 -3.32 14.41
C ALA A 25 21.70 -3.51 14.64
N ALA A 26 21.31 -4.45 15.51
CA ALA A 26 19.91 -4.64 15.90
C ALA A 26 19.43 -3.55 16.87
N ASP A 27 20.29 -3.13 17.81
CA ASP A 27 20.01 -2.03 18.73
C ASP A 27 19.89 -0.70 17.95
N ASP A 28 20.76 -0.42 16.98
CA ASP A 28 20.71 0.77 16.12
C ASP A 28 19.44 0.79 15.25
N ALA A 29 19.06 -0.36 14.69
CA ALA A 29 17.83 -0.48 13.90
C ALA A 29 16.57 -0.26 14.76
N ALA A 30 16.53 -0.81 15.98
CA ALA A 30 15.43 -0.59 16.92
C ALA A 30 15.32 0.87 17.37
N ALA A 31 16.46 1.55 17.48
CA ALA A 31 16.52 2.94 17.90
C ALA A 31 16.06 3.90 16.78
N LEU A 32 16.48 3.67 15.54
CA LEU A 32 15.95 4.37 14.36
C LEU A 32 14.43 4.15 14.24
N ASP A 33 13.97 2.91 14.44
CA ASP A 33 12.54 2.58 14.42
C ASP A 33 11.74 3.42 15.42
N ALA A 34 12.22 3.57 16.66
CA ALA A 34 11.55 4.39 17.66
C ALA A 34 11.39 5.84 17.19
N VAL A 35 12.42 6.41 16.57
CA VAL A 35 12.38 7.77 16.01
C VAL A 35 11.36 7.86 14.87
N LEU A 36 11.40 6.92 13.92
CA LEU A 36 10.46 6.90 12.79
C LEU A 36 9.01 6.80 13.26
N MET A 37 8.74 6.05 14.35
CA MET A 37 7.41 5.97 14.94
C MET A 37 6.93 7.30 15.53
N THR A 38 7.83 8.15 16.06
CA THR A 38 7.43 9.48 16.57
C THR A 38 6.91 10.41 15.47
N LEU A 39 7.32 10.18 14.23
CA LEU A 39 6.91 10.95 13.06
C LEU A 39 5.63 10.42 12.40
N ALA A 40 5.20 9.20 12.76
CA ALA A 40 4.07 8.54 12.14
C ALA A 40 2.75 9.17 12.60
N PRO A 41 1.97 9.84 11.72
CA PRO A 41 0.66 10.34 12.09
C PRO A 41 -0.30 9.17 12.36
N PRO A 42 -1.13 9.20 13.43
CA PRO A 42 -2.16 8.19 13.62
C PRO A 42 -3.11 8.12 12.42
N PRO A 43 -3.58 6.92 12.02
CA PRO A 43 -3.39 5.62 12.67
C PRO A 43 -2.19 4.80 12.11
N SER A 44 -1.22 5.43 11.45
CA SER A 44 -0.20 4.70 10.66
C SER A 44 0.85 3.89 11.44
N GLY A 45 0.93 4.06 12.76
CA GLY A 45 1.95 3.44 13.59
C GLY A 45 1.98 1.91 13.50
N GLU A 46 0.82 1.25 13.51
CA GLU A 46 0.76 -0.22 13.44
C GLU A 46 1.26 -0.74 12.08
N ALA A 47 0.82 -0.12 10.98
CA ALA A 47 1.28 -0.49 9.65
C ALA A 47 2.79 -0.27 9.52
N LEU A 48 3.30 0.85 10.04
CA LEU A 48 4.72 1.17 10.00
C LEU A 48 5.56 0.16 10.81
N ALA A 49 5.07 -0.28 11.98
CA ALA A 49 5.75 -1.27 12.83
C ALA A 49 5.89 -2.64 12.16
N ARG A 50 5.00 -2.97 11.22
CA ARG A 50 4.99 -4.24 10.48
C ARG A 50 5.80 -4.23 9.19
N ILE A 51 6.51 -3.15 8.89
CA ILE A 51 7.44 -3.04 7.77
C ILE A 51 8.85 -3.25 8.32
N PRO A 52 9.51 -4.41 8.11
CA PRO A 52 10.80 -4.67 8.74
C PRO A 52 11.97 -3.94 8.07
N ASP A 53 11.89 -3.71 6.75
CA ASP A 53 12.97 -3.06 6.00
C ASP A 53 12.98 -1.53 6.25
N PRO A 54 14.11 -0.93 6.68
CA PRO A 54 14.20 0.49 6.97
C PRO A 54 13.90 1.40 5.77
N GLY A 55 14.31 1.01 4.56
CA GLY A 55 14.04 1.79 3.34
C GLY A 55 12.55 1.80 3.00
N ARG A 56 11.90 0.64 3.05
CA ARG A 56 10.45 0.50 2.85
C ARG A 56 9.67 1.26 3.90
N LYS A 57 10.17 1.28 5.15
CA LYS A 57 9.59 2.04 6.26
C LYS A 57 9.69 3.54 6.02
N LEU A 58 10.86 4.05 5.64
CA LEU A 58 11.05 5.46 5.27
C LEU A 58 10.14 5.86 4.09
N LEU A 59 10.01 5.01 3.08
CA LEU A 59 9.17 5.27 1.92
C LEU A 59 7.67 5.34 2.28
N ALA A 60 7.21 4.46 3.17
CA ALA A 60 5.84 4.49 3.70
C ALA A 60 5.62 5.73 4.58
N LEU A 61 6.53 5.99 5.53
CA LEU A 61 6.47 7.15 6.42
C LEU A 61 6.47 8.47 5.64
N ARG A 62 7.27 8.59 4.57
CA ARG A 62 7.22 9.72 3.66
C ARG A 62 5.80 9.98 3.16
N SER A 63 5.09 8.94 2.76
CA SER A 63 3.70 9.07 2.29
C SER A 63 2.79 9.52 3.43
N TYR A 64 2.92 8.93 4.62
CA TYR A 64 2.12 9.28 5.78
C TYR A 64 2.32 10.74 6.22
N VAL A 65 3.57 11.19 6.34
CA VAL A 65 3.90 12.57 6.73
C VAL A 65 3.41 13.58 5.70
N ARG A 66 3.38 13.23 4.39
CA ARG A 66 2.80 14.09 3.35
C ARG A 66 1.28 14.25 3.47
N TYR A 67 0.57 13.21 3.90
CA TYR A 67 -0.87 13.30 4.19
C TYR A 67 -1.13 13.99 5.53
N GLY A 68 -0.25 13.79 6.50
CA GLY A 68 -0.38 14.35 7.84
C GLY A 68 -1.70 13.93 8.50
N PRO A 69 -2.41 14.84 9.18
CA PRO A 69 -3.66 14.52 9.87
C PRO A 69 -4.78 14.01 8.96
N LYS A 70 -4.74 14.28 7.65
CA LYS A 70 -5.77 13.83 6.70
C LYS A 70 -5.66 12.35 6.32
N ILE A 71 -4.68 11.64 6.88
CA ILE A 71 -4.48 10.21 6.61
C ILE A 71 -5.68 9.36 7.02
N VAL A 72 -6.41 9.76 8.07
CA VAL A 72 -7.65 9.11 8.54
C VAL A 72 -8.69 9.05 7.42
N ASP A 73 -8.75 10.08 6.57
CA ASP A 73 -9.73 10.16 5.48
C ASP A 73 -9.44 9.18 4.34
N ARG A 74 -8.32 8.47 4.37
CA ARG A 74 -7.96 7.43 3.40
C ARG A 74 -7.65 6.09 4.03
N TRP A 75 -7.60 6.03 5.36
CA TRP A 75 -7.08 4.86 6.06
C TRP A 75 -7.92 3.61 5.76
N SER A 76 -7.24 2.57 5.31
CA SER A 76 -7.87 1.27 5.03
C SER A 76 -8.33 0.58 6.31
N TRP A 77 -9.42 -0.17 6.20
CA TRP A 77 -9.99 -0.98 7.26
C TRP A 77 -9.10 -2.17 7.62
N THR A 78 -9.16 -2.54 8.90
CA THR A 78 -8.64 -3.83 9.40
C THR A 78 -9.54 -4.98 8.97
N ALA A 79 -9.08 -6.22 9.16
CA ALA A 79 -9.90 -7.41 8.90
C ALA A 79 -11.20 -7.40 9.72
N GLU A 80 -11.17 -6.94 10.98
CA GLU A 80 -12.34 -6.83 11.85
C GLU A 80 -13.34 -5.79 11.33
N GLN A 81 -12.85 -4.65 10.85
CA GLN A 81 -13.69 -3.61 10.26
C GLN A 81 -14.32 -4.07 8.94
N ILE A 82 -13.60 -4.84 8.12
CA ILE A 82 -14.15 -5.48 6.92
C ILE A 82 -15.26 -6.46 7.31
N ALA A 83 -15.02 -7.33 8.30
CA ALA A 83 -16.01 -8.29 8.79
C ALA A 83 -17.26 -7.58 9.37
N ALA A 84 -17.09 -6.43 10.01
CA ALA A 84 -18.22 -5.62 10.49
C ALA A 84 -19.00 -4.93 9.36
N PHE A 85 -18.34 -4.61 8.25
CA PHE A 85 -18.99 -4.06 7.06
C PHE A 85 -19.79 -5.13 6.31
N GLU A 86 -19.36 -6.39 6.34
CA GLU A 86 -20.09 -7.50 5.74
C GLU A 86 -21.49 -7.64 6.34
N GLY A 87 -22.51 -7.66 5.47
CA GLY A 87 -23.91 -7.69 5.86
C GLY A 87 -24.44 -6.39 6.46
N SER A 88 -23.66 -5.31 6.50
CA SER A 88 -24.12 -4.00 6.99
C SER A 88 -25.12 -3.34 6.01
N PRO A 89 -25.93 -2.35 6.48
CA PRO A 89 -26.71 -1.50 5.59
C PRO A 89 -25.86 -0.84 4.49
N GLY A 90 -24.68 -0.33 4.85
CA GLY A 90 -23.76 0.31 3.91
C GLY A 90 -23.28 -0.64 2.81
N GLN A 91 -22.94 -1.90 3.13
CA GLN A 91 -22.57 -2.88 2.11
C GLN A 91 -23.76 -3.23 1.21
N ARG A 92 -24.97 -3.36 1.75
CA ARG A 92 -26.17 -3.61 0.94
C ARG A 92 -26.45 -2.45 -0.02
N ALA A 93 -26.28 -1.21 0.42
CA ALA A 93 -26.43 -0.02 -0.43
C ALA A 93 -25.40 -0.05 -1.58
N LEU A 94 -24.12 -0.25 -1.26
CA LEU A 94 -23.05 -0.38 -2.26
C LEU A 94 -23.36 -1.48 -3.30
N LEU A 95 -23.76 -2.67 -2.84
CA LEU A 95 -24.10 -3.78 -3.73
C LEU A 95 -25.31 -3.49 -4.61
N ALA A 96 -26.32 -2.79 -4.09
CA ALA A 96 -27.48 -2.37 -4.87
C ALA A 96 -27.11 -1.39 -5.97
N GLU A 97 -26.23 -0.43 -5.69
CA GLU A 97 -25.77 0.51 -6.70
C GLU A 97 -24.85 -0.14 -7.74
N ILE A 98 -23.93 -1.03 -7.34
CA ILE A 98 -23.16 -1.84 -8.28
C ILE A 98 -24.07 -2.65 -9.20
N ALA A 99 -25.15 -3.23 -8.65
CA ALA A 99 -26.14 -3.96 -9.43
C ALA A 99 -26.85 -3.06 -10.45
N ALA A 100 -27.22 -1.82 -10.07
CA ALA A 100 -27.83 -0.86 -10.98
C ALA A 100 -26.90 -0.47 -12.14
N VAL A 101 -25.61 -0.23 -11.86
CA VAL A 101 -24.59 0.02 -12.91
C VAL A 101 -24.49 -1.19 -13.85
N ASN A 102 -24.44 -2.41 -13.30
CA ASN A 102 -24.31 -3.63 -14.09
C ASN A 102 -25.55 -3.89 -14.97
N GLU A 103 -26.75 -3.71 -14.43
CA GLU A 103 -28.00 -3.85 -15.17
C GLU A 103 -28.06 -2.88 -16.35
N ASN A 104 -27.73 -1.60 -16.11
CA ASN A 104 -27.67 -0.60 -17.18
C ASN A 104 -26.61 -0.96 -18.25
N PHE A 105 -25.42 -1.37 -17.81
CA PHE A 105 -24.33 -1.73 -18.70
C PHE A 105 -24.66 -2.93 -19.58
N ALA A 106 -25.19 -4.00 -19.01
CA ALA A 106 -25.57 -5.21 -19.74
C ALA A 106 -26.71 -4.94 -20.73
N ALA A 107 -27.69 -4.12 -20.35
CA ALA A 107 -28.77 -3.70 -21.25
C ALA A 107 -28.24 -2.90 -22.45
N ALA A 108 -27.27 -2.02 -22.24
CA ALA A 108 -26.65 -1.21 -23.29
C ALA A 108 -25.62 -1.99 -24.14
N ASN A 109 -25.09 -3.11 -23.62
CA ASN A 109 -24.01 -3.88 -24.26
C ASN A 109 -24.34 -5.38 -24.27
N PRO A 110 -25.26 -5.85 -25.14
CA PRO A 110 -25.65 -7.26 -25.20
C PRO A 110 -24.44 -8.19 -25.37
N GLY A 111 -24.39 -9.25 -24.56
CA GLY A 111 -23.28 -10.21 -24.52
C GLY A 111 -22.12 -9.84 -23.60
N TYR A 112 -22.19 -8.68 -22.92
CA TYR A 112 -21.20 -8.24 -21.96
C TYR A 112 -21.86 -7.93 -20.61
N ALA A 113 -21.06 -8.04 -19.54
CA ALA A 113 -21.46 -7.66 -18.20
C ALA A 113 -20.29 -6.97 -17.48
N LEU A 114 -20.56 -6.44 -16.28
CA LEU A 114 -19.51 -5.95 -15.39
C LEU A 114 -19.22 -6.98 -14.30
N TYR A 115 -17.94 -7.09 -13.98
CA TYR A 115 -17.43 -7.78 -12.81
C TYR A 115 -16.74 -6.78 -11.90
N VAL A 116 -17.07 -6.82 -10.62
CA VAL A 116 -16.37 -6.09 -9.57
C VAL A 116 -15.67 -7.12 -8.68
N HIS A 117 -14.40 -6.91 -8.39
CA HIS A 117 -13.71 -7.74 -7.42
C HIS A 117 -14.18 -7.34 -6.02
N GLY A 118 -15.08 -8.13 -5.43
CA GLY A 118 -15.84 -7.77 -4.23
C GLY A 118 -15.07 -7.78 -2.90
N THR A 119 -13.75 -8.02 -2.91
CA THR A 119 -12.94 -8.03 -1.68
C THR A 119 -12.35 -6.66 -1.40
N VAL A 120 -12.71 -6.12 -0.23
CA VAL A 120 -12.01 -4.97 0.36
C VAL A 120 -10.57 -5.38 0.61
N ARG A 121 -9.61 -4.63 0.08
CA ARG A 121 -8.19 -4.95 0.26
C ARG A 121 -7.77 -4.56 1.68
N SER A 122 -7.68 -5.54 2.57
CA SER A 122 -7.33 -5.32 3.98
C SER A 122 -5.98 -4.59 4.14
N LEU A 123 -5.82 -3.90 5.26
CA LEU A 123 -4.53 -3.32 5.64
C LEU A 123 -3.43 -4.39 5.68
N ASP A 124 -3.76 -5.62 6.12
CA ASP A 124 -2.83 -6.76 6.17
C ASP A 124 -2.28 -7.13 4.79
N ASP A 125 -3.17 -7.28 3.81
CA ASP A 125 -2.80 -7.62 2.44
C ASP A 125 -1.95 -6.53 1.80
N GLN A 126 -2.22 -5.26 2.14
CA GLN A 126 -1.44 -4.14 1.67
C GLN A 126 -0.02 -4.14 2.25
N ILE A 127 0.12 -4.42 3.54
CA ILE A 127 1.44 -4.53 4.19
C ILE A 127 2.23 -5.70 3.60
N ALA A 128 1.60 -6.86 3.40
CA ALA A 128 2.25 -8.02 2.79
C ALA A 128 2.76 -7.69 1.38
N LYS A 129 1.88 -7.17 0.51
CA LYS A 129 2.26 -6.75 -0.85
C LYS A 129 3.32 -5.66 -0.86
N TRP A 130 3.25 -4.71 0.08
CA TRP A 130 4.25 -3.65 0.21
C TRP A 130 5.64 -4.22 0.54
N ASN A 131 5.72 -5.23 1.40
CA ASN A 131 6.99 -5.84 1.78
C ASN A 131 7.60 -6.71 0.67
N GLU A 132 6.78 -7.26 -0.22
CA GLU A 132 7.21 -8.17 -1.30
C GLU A 132 7.44 -7.48 -2.66
N ASN A 133 6.85 -6.30 -2.89
CA ASN A 133 6.88 -5.64 -4.21
C ASN A 133 8.28 -5.14 -4.60
N GLU A 134 8.71 -5.45 -5.84
CA GLU A 134 10.02 -5.09 -6.37
C GLU A 134 10.20 -3.58 -6.59
N SER A 135 9.18 -2.88 -7.11
CA SER A 135 9.26 -1.42 -7.34
C SER A 135 9.34 -0.64 -6.03
N VAL A 136 8.66 -1.14 -4.99
CA VAL A 136 8.78 -0.61 -3.62
C VAL A 136 10.20 -0.85 -3.09
N GLY A 137 10.78 -2.01 -3.38
CA GLY A 137 12.18 -2.32 -3.04
C GLY A 137 13.18 -1.34 -3.67
N ALA A 138 13.05 -1.08 -4.98
CA ALA A 138 13.90 -0.10 -5.67
C ALA A 138 13.78 1.31 -5.07
N GLY A 139 12.54 1.76 -4.81
CA GLY A 139 12.32 3.06 -4.16
C GLY A 139 12.81 3.11 -2.70
N ALA A 140 12.77 1.99 -1.99
CA ALA A 140 13.27 1.84 -0.62
C ALA A 140 14.79 1.97 -0.54
N GLU A 141 15.52 1.34 -1.46
CA GLU A 141 16.97 1.47 -1.58
C GLU A 141 17.37 2.92 -1.87
N GLU A 142 16.67 3.58 -2.80
CA GLU A 142 16.92 4.97 -3.19
C GLU A 142 16.72 5.93 -2.00
N ILE A 143 15.58 5.86 -1.32
CA ILE A 143 15.28 6.79 -0.22
C ILE A 143 16.20 6.55 0.98
N LEU A 144 16.56 5.30 1.26
CA LEU A 144 17.49 4.99 2.35
C LEU A 144 18.88 5.55 2.07
N ALA A 145 19.40 5.36 0.86
CA ALA A 145 20.69 5.92 0.44
C ALA A 145 20.69 7.46 0.48
N ALA A 146 19.62 8.09 -0.03
CA ALA A 146 19.48 9.54 -0.01
C ALA A 146 19.35 10.11 1.41
N CYS A 147 18.67 9.38 2.30
CA CYS A 147 18.54 9.76 3.71
C CYS A 147 19.90 9.74 4.41
N LYS A 148 20.66 8.64 4.27
CA LYS A 148 22.03 8.54 4.80
C LYS A 148 22.94 9.63 4.26
N ALA A 149 22.84 9.95 2.97
CA ALA A 149 23.63 11.03 2.38
C ALA A 149 23.26 12.43 2.95
N ALA A 150 21.98 12.66 3.27
CA ALA A 150 21.50 13.95 3.76
C ALA A 150 21.77 14.18 5.26
N PHE A 151 21.81 13.11 6.06
CA PHE A 151 21.96 13.17 7.50
C PHE A 151 23.33 12.66 8.00
N GLY A 152 24.09 11.96 7.15
CA GLY A 152 25.31 11.26 7.56
C GLY A 152 24.98 9.91 8.21
N ASP A 153 26.00 9.07 8.40
CA ASP A 153 25.81 7.74 8.99
C ASP A 153 25.31 7.83 10.45
N ASP A 154 25.79 8.82 11.22
CA ASP A 154 25.43 9.02 12.63
C ASP A 154 24.23 9.96 12.82
N GLY A 155 23.82 10.71 11.79
CA GLY A 155 22.74 11.71 11.91
C GLY A 155 21.33 11.13 11.92
N LEU A 156 21.22 9.80 11.80
CA LEU A 156 19.98 9.04 11.99
C LEU A 156 19.94 8.35 13.36
N GLU A 157 20.98 8.49 14.19
CA GLU A 157 20.97 8.00 15.56
C GLU A 157 19.96 8.80 16.41
N PRO A 158 19.24 8.14 17.35
CA PRO A 158 18.18 8.78 18.14
C PRO A 158 18.60 10.06 18.87
N ASP A 159 19.84 10.09 19.37
CA ASP A 159 20.36 11.22 20.14
C ASP A 159 20.74 12.41 19.25
N ASN A 160 20.95 12.17 17.95
CA ASN A 160 21.47 13.15 16.99
C ASN A 160 20.43 13.60 15.95
N ILE A 161 19.32 12.86 15.82
CA ILE A 161 18.35 13.08 14.77
C ILE A 161 17.41 14.25 15.05
N ASP A 162 17.49 15.28 14.20
CA ASP A 162 16.49 16.35 14.16
C ASP A 162 15.23 15.84 13.44
N THR A 163 14.22 15.46 14.23
CA THR A 163 12.95 14.91 13.73
C THR A 163 12.17 15.90 12.89
N GLY A 164 12.26 17.21 13.16
CA GLY A 164 11.64 18.25 12.35
C GLY A 164 12.27 18.33 10.97
N ARG A 165 13.60 18.36 10.91
CA ARG A 165 14.37 18.33 9.66
C ARG A 165 14.13 17.04 8.87
N LEU A 166 14.04 15.88 9.53
CA LEU A 166 13.73 14.60 8.88
C LEU A 166 12.32 14.62 8.28
N ALA A 167 11.31 15.09 9.02
CA ALA A 167 9.94 15.18 8.53
C ALA A 167 9.84 16.12 7.31
N ASP A 168 10.52 17.26 7.34
CA ASP A 168 10.60 18.20 6.22
C ASP A 168 11.29 17.58 5.01
N TRP A 169 12.40 16.86 5.23
CA TRP A 169 13.11 16.16 4.16
C TRP A 169 12.23 15.07 3.51
N LEU A 170 11.57 14.23 4.32
CA LEU A 170 10.67 13.18 3.85
C LEU A 170 9.53 13.76 2.99
N ARG A 171 8.92 14.87 3.42
CA ARG A 171 7.84 15.53 2.64
C ARG A 171 8.30 15.98 1.26
N ASN A 172 9.54 16.44 1.15
CA ASN A 172 10.09 17.03 -0.06
C ASN A 172 10.84 16.05 -0.96
N PHE A 173 11.31 14.92 -0.44
CA PHE A 173 12.00 13.89 -1.22
C PHE A 173 11.19 13.49 -2.46
N GLN A 174 11.82 13.49 -3.64
CA GLN A 174 11.20 13.06 -4.89
C GLN A 174 11.97 11.84 -5.41
N PRO A 175 11.36 10.65 -5.43
CA PRO A 175 12.04 9.48 -5.96
C PRO A 175 12.19 9.61 -7.48
N ALA A 176 13.29 9.10 -8.03
CA ALA A 176 13.55 9.07 -9.47
C ALA A 176 12.47 8.27 -10.22
N GLN A 177 11.95 7.21 -9.59
CA GLN A 177 10.79 6.44 -10.07
C GLN A 177 9.77 6.28 -8.95
N ARG A 178 8.49 6.46 -9.28
CA ARG A 178 7.41 6.21 -8.32
C ARG A 178 7.21 4.70 -8.16
N ALA A 179 7.12 4.24 -6.92
CA ALA A 179 6.62 2.89 -6.64
C ALA A 179 5.23 2.72 -7.26
N ASN A 180 4.97 1.55 -7.84
CA ASN A 180 3.70 1.24 -8.50
C ASN A 180 2.59 0.83 -7.52
N LEU A 181 2.84 0.97 -6.21
CA LEU A 181 1.95 0.59 -5.14
C LEU A 181 1.85 1.76 -4.14
N ALA A 182 0.62 2.07 -3.70
CA ALA A 182 0.39 3.03 -2.64
C ALA A 182 0.95 2.51 -1.30
N ALA A 183 1.39 3.42 -0.42
CA ALA A 183 1.77 3.03 0.94
C ALA A 183 0.57 2.38 1.66
N PRO A 184 0.81 1.36 2.51
CA PRO A 184 -0.27 0.65 3.18
C PRO A 184 -1.21 1.57 3.93
N GLY A 185 -2.50 1.29 3.85
CA GLY A 185 -3.53 2.11 4.47
C GLY A 185 -3.94 3.33 3.65
N LEU A 186 -3.23 3.74 2.58
CA LEU A 186 -3.59 4.94 1.80
C LEU A 186 -4.46 4.67 0.57
N THR A 187 -5.00 3.46 0.41
CA THR A 187 -5.88 3.12 -0.70
C THR A 187 -7.36 3.14 -0.29
N LEU A 188 -8.19 3.78 -1.12
CA LEU A 188 -9.64 3.84 -0.92
C LEU A 188 -10.32 2.48 -1.08
N HIS A 189 -9.70 1.57 -1.82
CA HIS A 189 -10.09 0.16 -1.92
C HIS A 189 -10.14 -0.54 -0.56
N GLY A 190 -9.37 -0.06 0.42
CA GLY A 190 -9.31 -0.65 1.75
C GLY A 190 -10.51 -0.32 2.63
N ARG A 191 -11.48 0.48 2.16
CA ARG A 191 -12.69 0.80 2.92
C ARG A 191 -13.98 0.73 2.10
N ALA A 192 -13.97 -0.11 1.05
CA ALA A 192 -15.04 -0.15 0.04
C ALA A 192 -15.38 1.22 -0.58
N GLY A 193 -14.44 2.18 -0.52
CA GLY A 193 -14.61 3.55 -0.99
C GLY A 193 -14.06 3.78 -2.39
N ALA A 194 -13.59 2.72 -3.04
CA ALA A 194 -13.27 2.70 -4.46
C ALA A 194 -13.60 1.32 -5.04
N ILE A 195 -14.03 1.30 -6.30
CA ILE A 195 -14.51 0.12 -7.01
C ILE A 195 -13.82 0.05 -8.37
N ASP A 196 -13.22 -1.11 -8.66
CA ASP A 196 -12.65 -1.41 -9.98
C ASP A 196 -13.65 -2.27 -10.77
N PHE A 197 -14.23 -1.69 -11.81
CA PHE A 197 -15.15 -2.39 -12.72
C PHE A 197 -14.39 -3.01 -13.90
N GLN A 198 -14.58 -4.30 -14.13
CA GLN A 198 -14.00 -5.02 -15.26
C GLN A 198 -15.10 -5.48 -16.21
N VAL A 199 -14.83 -5.48 -17.51
CA VAL A 199 -15.79 -5.97 -18.50
C VAL A 199 -15.61 -7.48 -18.65
N THR A 200 -16.70 -8.22 -18.53
CA THR A 200 -16.72 -9.65 -18.85
C THR A 200 -17.51 -9.92 -20.13
N LYS A 201 -17.14 -11.01 -20.80
CA LYS A 201 -17.84 -11.56 -21.95
C LYS A 201 -17.87 -13.08 -21.80
N ASP A 202 -19.04 -13.68 -21.90
CA ASP A 202 -19.22 -15.13 -21.76
C ASP A 202 -18.64 -15.73 -20.45
N GLY A 203 -18.52 -14.90 -19.41
CA GLY A 203 -17.96 -15.26 -18.10
C GLY A 203 -16.47 -14.98 -17.93
N ASP A 204 -15.73 -14.65 -19.00
CA ASP A 204 -14.30 -14.35 -18.95
C ASP A 204 -14.05 -12.84 -18.88
N ILE A 205 -12.96 -12.45 -18.22
CA ILE A 205 -12.51 -11.04 -18.19
C ILE A 205 -12.04 -10.65 -19.59
N TYR A 206 -12.77 -9.72 -20.20
CA TYR A 206 -12.51 -9.19 -21.52
C TYR A 206 -11.69 -7.89 -21.47
N ALA A 207 -12.10 -6.94 -20.62
CA ALA A 207 -11.31 -5.76 -20.28
C ALA A 207 -11.06 -5.74 -18.77
N GLY A 208 -9.82 -6.04 -18.38
CA GLY A 208 -9.42 -6.16 -16.97
C GLY A 208 -8.88 -4.86 -16.38
N ALA A 209 -8.66 -4.87 -15.07
CA ALA A 209 -8.00 -3.77 -14.34
C ALA A 209 -6.48 -3.79 -14.58
N SER A 210 -6.07 -3.49 -15.81
CA SER A 210 -4.68 -3.58 -16.27
C SER A 210 -4.28 -2.36 -17.09
N SER A 211 -3.22 -1.66 -16.66
CA SER A 211 -2.66 -0.51 -17.38
C SER A 211 -2.19 -0.86 -18.80
N GLN A 212 -1.82 -2.13 -19.04
CA GLN A 212 -1.42 -2.62 -20.36
C GLN A 212 -2.59 -2.67 -21.35
N GLN A 213 -3.84 -2.69 -20.87
CA GLN A 213 -5.04 -2.79 -21.68
C GLN A 213 -5.73 -1.42 -21.90
N VAL A 214 -5.23 -0.34 -21.30
CA VAL A 214 -5.86 0.98 -21.36
C VAL A 214 -6.05 1.42 -22.81
N GLU A 215 -4.98 1.50 -23.58
CA GLU A 215 -5.07 1.94 -24.97
C GLU A 215 -5.63 0.87 -25.90
N THR A 216 -5.26 -0.40 -25.70
CA THR A 216 -5.51 -1.47 -26.67
C THR A 216 -6.90 -2.10 -26.58
N VAL A 217 -7.53 -2.06 -25.40
CA VAL A 217 -8.85 -2.66 -25.17
C VAL A 217 -9.81 -1.58 -24.67
N TRP A 218 -9.50 -0.92 -23.55
CA TRP A 218 -10.42 0.02 -22.91
C TRP A 218 -10.80 1.18 -23.83
N ARG A 219 -9.83 1.91 -24.37
CA ARG A 219 -10.07 3.07 -25.24
C ARG A 219 -10.37 2.67 -26.68
N ALA A 220 -9.62 1.72 -27.25
CA ALA A 220 -9.80 1.28 -28.64
C ALA A 220 -11.22 0.78 -28.92
N GLU A 221 -11.85 0.11 -27.95
CA GLU A 221 -13.20 -0.44 -28.10
C GLU A 221 -14.28 0.38 -27.38
N GLY A 222 -13.88 1.46 -26.70
CA GLY A 222 -14.78 2.41 -26.05
C GLY A 222 -15.42 1.92 -24.74
N TRP A 223 -14.83 0.93 -24.08
CA TRP A 223 -15.32 0.39 -22.80
C TRP A 223 -15.28 1.43 -21.68
N ASP A 224 -14.28 2.31 -21.71
CA ASP A 224 -14.14 3.47 -20.83
C ASP A 224 -15.39 4.37 -20.86
N ARG A 225 -15.86 4.71 -22.07
CA ARG A 225 -17.01 5.59 -22.29
C ARG A 225 -18.32 4.88 -21.95
N LYS A 226 -18.42 3.59 -22.29
CA LYS A 226 -19.60 2.76 -21.99
C LYS A 226 -19.79 2.58 -20.48
N LEU A 227 -18.70 2.28 -19.76
CA LEU A 227 -18.71 2.17 -18.31
C LEU A 227 -19.10 3.52 -17.67
N LYS A 228 -18.47 4.61 -18.09
CA LYS A 228 -18.79 5.95 -17.59
C LYS A 228 -20.27 6.31 -17.78
N ALA A 229 -20.83 6.02 -18.94
CA ALA A 229 -22.25 6.26 -19.21
C ALA A 229 -23.17 5.45 -18.29
N SER A 230 -22.85 4.18 -18.02
CA SER A 230 -23.64 3.36 -17.09
C SER A 230 -23.51 3.79 -15.63
N ILE A 231 -22.35 4.29 -15.23
CA ILE A 231 -22.14 4.88 -13.90
C ILE A 231 -22.97 6.16 -13.72
N GLU A 232 -22.92 7.07 -14.70
CA GLU A 232 -23.72 8.30 -14.68
C GLU A 232 -25.23 8.03 -14.67
N ALA A 233 -25.67 6.93 -15.29
CA ALA A 233 -27.07 6.51 -15.29
C ALA A 233 -27.52 5.91 -13.95
N ALA A 234 -26.63 5.29 -13.19
CA ALA A 234 -26.97 4.63 -11.92
C ALA A 234 -27.15 5.62 -10.76
N GLY A 235 -26.37 6.71 -10.74
CA GLY A 235 -26.51 7.75 -9.72
C GLY A 235 -25.22 8.46 -9.36
N PRO A 236 -25.28 9.39 -8.39
CA PRO A 236 -24.17 10.30 -8.07
C PRO A 236 -23.10 9.70 -7.15
N SER A 237 -23.33 8.52 -6.58
CA SER A 237 -22.47 7.97 -5.52
C SER A 237 -21.09 7.53 -6.02
N PHE A 238 -20.92 7.33 -7.33
CA PHE A 238 -19.63 7.01 -7.93
C PHE A 238 -18.98 8.23 -8.59
N THR A 239 -17.71 8.49 -8.30
CA THR A 239 -16.93 9.58 -8.89
C THR A 239 -15.71 9.02 -9.62
N GLY A 240 -15.52 9.39 -10.89
CA GLY A 240 -14.39 8.92 -11.69
C GLY A 240 -14.61 9.07 -13.21
N PRO A 241 -13.78 8.38 -14.03
CA PRO A 241 -12.73 7.46 -13.61
C PRO A 241 -11.49 8.16 -13.01
N LEU A 242 -10.60 7.39 -12.36
CA LEU A 242 -9.30 7.89 -11.90
C LEU A 242 -8.40 8.24 -13.10
N THR A 243 -7.79 9.43 -13.06
CA THR A 243 -6.99 9.98 -14.18
C THR A 243 -5.49 10.00 -13.92
N ASN A 244 -5.05 9.77 -12.68
CA ASN A 244 -3.63 9.68 -12.34
C ASN A 244 -3.41 8.78 -11.12
N PRO A 245 -2.97 7.52 -11.31
CA PRO A 245 -2.73 6.86 -12.60
C PRO A 245 -4.01 6.76 -13.48
N ASP A 246 -3.85 6.68 -14.80
CA ASP A 246 -4.98 6.52 -15.73
C ASP A 246 -5.56 5.11 -15.60
N GLU A 247 -6.71 5.02 -14.93
CA GLU A 247 -7.40 3.78 -14.59
C GLU A 247 -8.89 3.92 -14.96
N PRO A 248 -9.27 3.68 -16.23
CA PRO A 248 -10.65 3.86 -16.71
C PRO A 248 -11.69 2.98 -16.01
N TRP A 249 -11.26 1.95 -15.28
CA TRP A 249 -12.07 1.05 -14.47
C TRP A 249 -12.34 1.54 -13.05
N HIS A 250 -11.56 2.50 -12.54
CA HIS A 250 -11.52 2.87 -11.13
C HIS A 250 -12.44 4.04 -10.81
N TYR A 251 -13.37 3.85 -9.86
CA TYR A 251 -14.29 4.88 -9.40
C TYR A 251 -14.32 4.93 -7.88
N ASP A 252 -14.24 6.13 -7.31
CA ASP A 252 -14.47 6.37 -5.90
C ASP A 252 -15.96 6.19 -5.58
N TYR A 253 -16.28 5.61 -4.43
CA TYR A 253 -17.63 5.44 -3.93
C TYR A 253 -17.85 6.28 -2.67
N ALA A 254 -18.87 7.13 -2.71
CA ALA A 254 -19.37 7.90 -1.59
C ALA A 254 -20.91 7.79 -1.60
N PRO A 255 -21.53 7.08 -0.62
CA PRO A 255 -22.98 6.93 -0.59
C PRO A 255 -23.66 8.30 -0.56
N SER A 256 -24.80 8.41 -1.23
CA SER A 256 -25.61 9.62 -1.19
C SER A 256 -26.12 9.86 0.25
N PRO A 257 -26.20 11.11 0.74
CA PRO A 257 -26.71 11.43 2.08
C PRO A 257 -28.15 10.92 2.36
N ALA A 258 -28.91 10.60 1.31
CA ALA A 258 -30.24 10.02 1.42
C ALA A 258 -30.24 8.54 1.88
N ASP A 259 -29.13 7.84 1.70
CA ASP A 259 -28.97 6.43 2.08
C ASP A 259 -28.38 6.26 3.48
N ASP A 260 -27.66 7.27 3.99
CA ASP A 260 -27.21 7.34 5.39
C ASP A 260 -28.36 7.65 6.38
N ALA A 261 -29.47 8.21 5.90
CA ALA A 261 -30.59 8.66 6.75
C ALA A 261 -31.69 7.60 6.98
N ARG A 262 -31.45 6.33 6.62
CA ARG A 262 -32.39 5.21 6.86
C ARG A 262 -32.02 4.35 8.07
N ASP A 263 -31.20 4.89 8.98
CA ASP A 263 -30.97 4.36 10.32
C ASP A 263 -32.17 4.54 11.25
#